data_AF-A0A2T4LNT4-F1
#
_entry.id   AF-A0A2T4LNT4-F1
#
_cell.length_a   1.000
_cell.length_b   1.000
_cell.length_c   1.000
_cell.angle_alpha   90.00
_cell.angle_beta   90.00
_cell.angle_gamma   90.00
#
_symmetry.space_group_name_H-M   'P 1'
#
loop_
_entity.id
_entity.type
_entity.pdbx_description
1 polymer ?
#
loop_
_entity_poly.entity_id
_entity_poly.type
_entity_poly.pdbx_seq_one_letter_code
_entity_poly.pdbx_strand_id
1 'polypeptide(L)'
;DKAERMFKIDNLYDVKNVDIISHINTALRAHVTLQRDVDYMVNNGEVLIVDQFTGRTMPGRRFSEGLHQAIEAKEGVKIQNESKTMASITFQNYFRMYNKLAGMIGTAKTEEEEFRNIYNMTVTQIPTNKPVQRVDKPDLIYISQKGKFDAVVDDVIDKHKQGQPVLLGTVAVETSEYISN
;
A
#
# COMPACT_ATOMS: atom_id res chain seq x y z
N ASP A 1 34.30 24.86 -11.61
CA ASP A 1 35.63 24.45 -12.11
C ASP A 1 35.95 22.95 -12.06
N LYS A 2 36.05 22.29 -10.88
CA LYS A 2 36.44 20.86 -10.82
C LYS A 2 35.34 19.92 -11.33
N ALA A 3 34.10 20.16 -10.92
CA ALA A 3 32.93 19.41 -11.37
C ALA A 3 32.71 19.57 -12.89
N GLU A 4 32.73 20.81 -13.38
CA GLU A 4 32.59 21.13 -14.82
C GLU A 4 33.60 20.40 -15.69
N ARG A 5 34.88 20.36 -15.27
CA ARG A 5 35.92 19.60 -15.99
C ARG A 5 35.69 18.09 -15.98
N MET A 6 35.23 17.53 -14.85
CA MET A 6 34.94 16.10 -14.74
C MET A 6 33.79 15.70 -15.67
N PHE A 7 32.71 16.47 -15.66
CA PHE A 7 31.50 16.19 -16.44
C PHE A 7 31.55 16.78 -17.86
N LYS A 8 32.63 17.48 -18.22
CA LYS A 8 32.84 18.12 -19.53
C LYS A 8 31.69 19.07 -19.90
N ILE A 9 31.31 19.95 -18.97
CA ILE A 9 30.25 20.95 -19.14
C ILE A 9 30.81 22.35 -18.90
N ASP A 10 30.26 23.35 -19.59
CA ASP A 10 30.76 24.73 -19.53
C ASP A 10 30.31 25.45 -18.24
N ASN A 11 29.05 25.25 -17.83
CA ASN A 11 28.48 25.85 -16.64
C ASN A 11 27.59 24.83 -15.90
N LEU A 12 27.95 24.53 -14.65
CA LEU A 12 27.21 23.58 -13.81
C LEU A 12 25.77 24.03 -13.50
N TYR A 13 25.52 25.34 -13.50
CA TYR A 13 24.23 25.92 -13.12
C TYR A 13 23.27 26.13 -14.30
N ASP A 14 23.62 25.67 -15.51
CA ASP A 14 22.70 25.69 -16.64
C ASP A 14 21.51 24.76 -16.41
N VAL A 15 20.32 25.13 -16.93
CA VAL A 15 19.07 24.35 -16.81
C VAL A 15 19.22 22.90 -17.31
N LYS A 16 20.06 22.67 -18.31
CA LYS A 16 20.35 21.33 -18.84
C LYS A 16 21.12 20.42 -17.86
N ASN A 17 21.74 21.00 -16.82
CA ASN A 17 22.63 20.31 -15.88
C ASN A 17 22.02 20.14 -14.48
N VAL A 18 20.71 20.40 -14.32
CA VAL A 18 20.00 20.32 -13.03
C VAL A 18 20.14 18.94 -12.36
N ASP A 19 20.12 17.86 -13.14
CA ASP A 19 20.30 16.51 -12.59
C ASP A 19 21.75 16.26 -12.13
N ILE A 20 22.73 16.79 -12.85
CA ILE A 20 24.16 16.64 -12.51
C ILE A 20 24.45 17.36 -11.20
N ILE A 21 23.98 18.60 -11.03
CA ILE A 21 24.18 19.35 -9.79
C ILE A 21 23.45 18.68 -8.62
N SER A 22 22.25 18.13 -8.84
CA SER A 22 21.52 17.36 -7.84
C SER A 22 22.32 16.13 -7.39
N HIS A 23 22.82 15.32 -8.33
CA HIS A 23 23.62 14.14 -8.02
C HIS A 23 24.93 14.48 -7.31
N ILE A 24 25.63 15.54 -7.70
CA ILE A 24 26.86 15.99 -7.02
C ILE A 24 26.55 16.35 -5.56
N ASN A 25 25.49 17.13 -5.32
CA ASN A 25 25.11 17.53 -3.97
C ASN A 25 24.72 16.32 -3.12
N THR A 26 23.94 15.39 -3.66
CA THR A 26 23.53 14.16 -2.96
C THR A 26 24.72 13.25 -2.68
N ALA A 27 25.65 13.11 -3.63
CA ALA A 27 26.89 12.34 -3.44
C ALA A 27 27.80 12.96 -2.37
N LEU A 28 27.97 14.28 -2.37
CA LEU A 28 28.74 14.98 -1.33
C LEU A 28 28.08 14.83 0.05
N ARG A 29 26.76 14.94 0.13
CA ARG A 29 26.01 14.72 1.38
C ARG A 29 26.19 13.28 1.89
N ALA A 30 26.05 12.28 1.02
CA ALA A 30 26.30 10.88 1.38
C ALA A 30 27.75 10.63 1.83
N HIS A 31 28.72 11.31 1.21
CA HIS A 31 30.13 11.14 1.51
C HIS A 31 30.56 11.83 2.81
N VAL A 32 30.10 13.06 3.05
CA VAL A 32 30.59 13.94 4.13
C VAL A 32 29.69 13.89 5.37
N THR A 33 28.37 13.84 5.19
CA THR A 33 27.42 13.97 6.30
C THR A 33 27.05 12.64 6.93
N LEU A 34 27.09 11.55 6.16
CA LEU A 34 26.69 10.22 6.63
C LEU A 34 27.89 9.31 6.86
N GLN A 35 27.97 8.76 8.07
CA GLN A 35 29.03 7.87 8.51
C GLN A 35 28.54 6.43 8.61
N ARG A 36 29.34 5.52 8.05
CA ARG A 36 29.15 4.08 8.20
C ARG A 36 29.35 3.69 9.67
N ASP A 37 28.52 2.76 10.13
CA ASP A 37 28.44 2.26 11.50
C ASP A 37 27.97 3.29 12.55
N VAL A 38 27.47 4.45 12.09
CA VAL A 38 26.83 5.48 12.93
C VAL A 38 25.42 5.79 12.40
N ASP A 39 25.31 6.24 11.16
CA ASP A 39 24.03 6.63 10.54
C ASP A 39 23.40 5.48 9.74
N TYR A 40 24.25 4.59 9.22
CA TYR A 40 23.85 3.41 8.47
C TYR A 40 24.91 2.32 8.62
N MET A 41 24.53 1.07 8.33
CA MET A 41 25.47 -0.04 8.18
C MET A 41 25.25 -0.76 6.85
N VAL A 42 26.27 -1.49 6.40
CA VAL A 42 26.18 -2.34 5.21
C VAL A 42 26.15 -3.79 5.67
N ASN A 43 25.07 -4.49 5.36
CA ASN A 43 24.90 -5.91 5.70
C ASN A 43 24.33 -6.66 4.50
N ASN A 44 24.88 -7.84 4.17
CA ASN A 44 24.48 -8.67 3.03
C ASN A 44 24.38 -7.91 1.69
N GLY A 45 25.21 -6.88 1.49
CA GLY A 45 25.18 -6.06 0.28
C GLY A 45 24.04 -5.04 0.22
N GLU A 46 23.39 -4.75 1.35
CA GLU A 46 22.34 -3.73 1.48
C GLU A 46 22.72 -2.67 2.51
N VAL A 47 22.30 -1.42 2.26
CA VAL A 47 22.44 -0.31 3.21
C VAL A 47 21.24 -0.31 4.15
N LEU A 48 21.49 -0.45 5.45
CA LEU A 48 20.48 -0.40 6.50
C LEU A 48 20.64 0.86 7.33
N ILE A 49 19.58 1.64 7.49
CA ILE A 49 19.59 2.84 8.33
C ILE A 49 19.68 2.42 9.80
N VAL A 50 20.52 3.11 10.58
CA VAL A 50 20.62 2.92 12.03
C VAL A 50 19.83 4.03 12.71
N ASP A 51 18.97 3.66 13.65
CA ASP A 51 18.30 4.62 14.51
C ASP A 51 19.29 5.19 15.52
N GLN A 52 19.58 6.49 15.43
CA GLN A 52 20.55 7.18 16.30
C GLN A 52 20.18 7.13 17.79
N PHE A 53 18.92 6.91 18.15
CA PHE A 53 18.50 6.83 19.56
C PHE A 53 18.69 5.42 20.15
N THR A 54 18.44 4.39 19.36
CA THR A 54 18.39 2.99 19.85
C THR A 54 19.55 2.12 19.36
N GLY A 55 20.29 2.58 18.34
CA GLY A 55 21.34 1.80 17.67
C GLY A 55 20.81 0.63 16.85
N ARG A 56 19.49 0.49 16.70
CA ARG A 56 18.87 -0.62 15.96
C ARG A 56 18.80 -0.31 14.47
N THR A 57 18.98 -1.34 13.65
CA THR A 57 18.75 -1.25 12.21
C THR A 57 17.26 -1.14 11.90
N MET A 58 16.91 -0.29 10.94
CA MET A 58 15.54 -0.12 10.44
C MET A 58 15.39 -0.76 9.04
N PRO A 59 15.16 -2.09 8.96
CA PRO A 59 15.03 -2.76 7.67
C PRO A 59 13.83 -2.23 6.87
N GLY A 60 14.00 -2.11 5.55
CA GLY A 60 12.98 -1.60 4.64
C GLY A 60 12.83 -0.07 4.61
N ARG A 61 13.51 0.68 5.48
CA ARG A 61 13.57 2.14 5.39
C ARG A 61 14.70 2.58 4.46
N ARG A 62 14.41 3.58 3.61
CA ARG A 62 15.38 4.21 2.71
C ARG A 62 15.47 5.71 2.99
N PHE A 63 16.63 6.29 2.71
CA PHE A 63 16.79 7.74 2.74
C PHE A 63 16.12 8.34 1.49
N SER A 64 15.48 9.50 1.63
CA SER A 64 14.77 10.18 0.54
C SER A 64 15.70 10.90 -0.43
N GLU A 65 15.14 11.42 -1.52
CA GLU A 65 15.83 12.34 -2.47
C GLU A 65 17.07 11.73 -3.15
N GLY A 66 17.08 10.42 -3.38
CA GLY A 66 18.19 9.72 -4.02
C GLY A 66 19.41 9.54 -3.10
N LEU A 67 19.34 9.96 -1.83
CA LEU A 67 20.44 9.87 -0.89
C LEU A 67 20.80 8.41 -0.58
N HIS A 68 19.82 7.52 -0.55
CA HIS A 68 20.07 6.11 -0.29
C HIS A 68 20.90 5.47 -1.42
N GLN A 69 20.58 5.78 -2.68
CA GLN A 69 21.33 5.31 -3.85
C GLN A 69 22.75 5.90 -3.89
N ALA A 70 22.91 7.15 -3.44
CA ALA A 70 24.24 7.74 -3.31
C ALA A 70 25.11 7.03 -2.25
N ILE A 71 24.52 6.56 -1.15
CA ILE A 71 25.22 5.72 -0.16
C ILE A 71 25.50 4.34 -0.75
N GLU A 72 24.53 3.74 -1.44
CA GLU A 72 24.72 2.44 -2.12
C GLU A 72 25.90 2.52 -3.10
N ALA A 73 25.97 3.60 -3.89
CA ALA A 73 27.08 3.88 -4.80
C ALA A 73 28.42 4.13 -4.07
N LYS A 74 28.39 4.90 -2.97
CA LYS A 74 29.56 5.19 -2.11
C LYS A 74 30.17 3.90 -1.54
N GLU A 75 29.33 2.97 -1.09
CA GLU A 75 29.74 1.70 -0.48
C GLU A 75 29.97 0.58 -1.51
N GLY A 76 29.76 0.86 -2.80
CA GLY A 76 29.96 -0.11 -3.88
C GLY A 76 28.97 -1.28 -3.88
N VAL A 77 27.80 -1.09 -3.27
CA VAL A 77 26.74 -2.11 -3.25
C VAL A 77 25.80 -1.95 -4.44
N LYS A 78 24.97 -2.98 -4.68
CA LYS A 78 24.00 -2.95 -5.78
C LYS A 78 22.96 -1.86 -5.52
N ILE A 79 22.95 -0.85 -6.39
CA ILE A 79 21.95 0.22 -6.36
C ILE A 79 20.59 -0.37 -6.67
N GLN A 80 19.64 -0.17 -5.76
CA GLN A 80 18.27 -0.63 -5.97
C GLN A 80 17.46 0.42 -6.72
N ASN A 81 16.57 -0.04 -7.61
CA ASN A 81 15.64 0.86 -8.28
C ASN A 81 14.62 1.38 -7.26
N GLU A 82 14.49 2.70 -7.16
CA GLU A 82 13.46 3.33 -6.35
C GLU A 82 12.24 3.64 -7.21
N SER A 83 11.08 3.15 -6.77
CA SER A 83 9.81 3.62 -7.30
C SER A 83 9.51 5.00 -6.74
N LYS A 84 9.70 6.04 -7.54
CA LYS A 84 9.36 7.41 -7.15
C LYS A 84 7.87 7.66 -7.35
N THR A 85 7.15 7.96 -6.26
CA THR A 85 5.77 8.44 -6.35
C THR A 85 5.77 9.85 -6.95
N MET A 86 5.36 9.96 -8.21
CA MET A 86 5.32 11.25 -8.92
C MET A 86 4.13 12.13 -8.51
N ALA A 87 2.99 11.48 -8.25
CA ALA A 87 1.77 12.13 -7.79
C ALA A 87 1.00 11.17 -6.88
N SER A 88 0.28 11.72 -5.91
CA SER A 88 -0.59 10.97 -5.02
C SER A 88 -1.82 11.80 -4.68
N ILE A 89 -2.97 11.16 -4.62
CA ILE A 89 -4.21 11.73 -4.11
C ILE A 89 -5.01 10.61 -3.44
N THR A 90 -5.66 10.93 -2.33
CA THR A 90 -6.58 9.98 -1.68
C THR A 90 -7.90 9.97 -2.41
N PHE A 91 -8.66 8.86 -2.36
CA PHE A 91 -10.00 8.82 -2.96
C PHE A 91 -10.93 9.91 -2.39
N GLN A 92 -10.80 10.20 -1.09
CA GLN A 92 -11.53 11.28 -0.44
C GLN A 92 -11.29 12.62 -1.14
N ASN A 93 -10.02 12.99 -1.34
CA ASN A 93 -9.67 14.27 -1.97
C ASN A 93 -10.02 14.27 -3.46
N TYR A 94 -9.80 13.14 -4.15
CA TYR A 94 -10.09 13.01 -5.57
C TYR A 94 -11.57 13.22 -5.87
N PHE A 95 -12.48 12.55 -5.15
CA PHE A 95 -13.91 12.68 -5.38
C PHE A 95 -14.47 14.05 -4.97
N ARG A 96 -13.83 14.73 -4.00
CA ARG A 96 -14.21 16.10 -3.62
C ARG A 96 -13.91 17.15 -4.69
N MET A 97 -13.13 16.81 -5.73
CA MET A 97 -12.88 17.72 -6.85
C MET A 97 -14.06 17.82 -7.83
N TYR A 98 -15.02 16.88 -7.78
CA TYR A 98 -16.18 16.91 -8.67
C TYR A 98 -17.20 17.95 -8.21
N ASN A 99 -17.68 18.78 -9.15
CA ASN A 99 -18.74 19.76 -8.88
C ASN A 99 -20.03 19.13 -8.34
N LYS A 100 -20.31 17.88 -8.74
CA LYS A 100 -21.44 17.08 -8.27
C LYS A 100 -20.99 15.64 -8.11
N LEU A 101 -21.26 15.07 -6.94
CA LEU A 101 -20.96 13.68 -6.62
C LEU A 101 -22.27 12.94 -6.29
N ALA A 102 -22.41 11.73 -6.83
CA ALA A 102 -23.53 10.84 -6.59
C ALA A 102 -23.04 9.39 -6.58
N GLY A 103 -23.75 8.51 -5.88
CA GLY A 103 -23.41 7.10 -5.78
C GLY A 103 -24.64 6.24 -5.50
N MET A 104 -24.53 4.94 -5.78
CA MET A 104 -25.58 3.97 -5.53
C MET A 104 -24.96 2.69 -4.96
N ILE A 105 -25.54 2.18 -3.87
CA ILE A 105 -25.11 0.94 -3.23
C ILE A 105 -26.24 0.42 -2.33
N GLY A 106 -26.31 -0.91 -2.13
CA GLY A 106 -27.35 -1.55 -1.31
C GLY A 106 -27.17 -1.39 0.20
N THR A 107 -25.99 -0.98 0.68
CA THR A 107 -25.61 -1.06 2.10
C THR A 107 -25.09 0.26 2.70
N ALA A 108 -25.35 1.41 2.06
CA ALA A 108 -24.79 2.70 2.51
C ALA A 108 -25.41 3.27 3.78
N LYS A 109 -26.56 2.75 4.25
CA LYS A 109 -27.32 3.43 5.32
C LYS A 109 -26.59 3.40 6.67
N THR A 110 -25.80 2.37 6.95
CA THR A 110 -24.99 2.29 8.16
C THR A 110 -23.85 3.31 8.17
N GLU A 111 -23.31 3.63 7.00
CA GLU A 111 -22.17 4.55 6.82
C GLU A 111 -22.59 5.98 6.44
N GLU A 112 -23.86 6.34 6.64
CA GLU A 112 -24.38 7.66 6.21
C GLU A 112 -23.60 8.83 6.81
N GLU A 113 -23.18 8.71 8.07
CA GLU A 113 -22.39 9.74 8.75
C GLU A 113 -21.04 9.96 8.06
N GLU A 114 -20.36 8.90 7.64
CA GLU A 114 -19.09 9.00 6.91
C GLU A 114 -19.31 9.67 5.53
N PHE A 115 -20.34 9.25 4.78
CA PHE A 115 -20.68 9.88 3.50
C PHE A 115 -20.98 11.37 3.63
N ARG A 116 -21.68 11.77 4.69
CA ARG A 116 -21.99 13.17 4.97
C ARG A 116 -20.74 13.96 5.35
N ASN A 117 -19.93 13.45 6.26
CA ASN A 117 -18.78 14.17 6.80
C ASN A 117 -17.64 14.30 5.79
N ILE A 118 -17.40 13.26 4.98
CA ILE A 118 -16.28 13.24 4.03
C ILE A 118 -16.68 13.83 2.67
N TYR A 119 -17.87 13.49 2.17
CA TYR A 119 -18.29 13.77 0.79
C TYR A 119 -19.49 14.71 0.68
N ASN A 120 -20.07 15.17 1.80
CA ASN A 120 -21.31 15.95 1.83
C ASN A 120 -22.46 15.28 1.07
N MET A 121 -22.54 13.94 1.16
CA MET A 121 -23.58 13.13 0.53
C MET A 121 -24.58 12.66 1.57
N THR A 122 -25.86 12.68 1.21
CA THR A 122 -26.94 12.07 2.01
C THR A 122 -27.28 10.69 1.45
N VAL A 123 -27.66 9.76 2.34
CA VAL A 123 -28.04 8.40 1.94
C VAL A 123 -29.55 8.25 2.01
N THR A 124 -30.16 8.09 0.84
CA THR A 124 -31.60 7.83 0.70
C THR A 124 -31.84 6.35 0.44
N GLN A 125 -32.61 5.70 1.31
CA GLN A 125 -33.03 4.32 1.13
C GLN A 125 -34.19 4.27 0.14
N ILE A 126 -33.95 3.68 -1.03
CA ILE A 126 -34.98 3.48 -2.06
C ILE A 126 -35.75 2.19 -1.74
N PRO A 127 -37.09 2.20 -1.77
CA PRO A 127 -37.90 0.99 -1.57
C PRO A 127 -37.56 -0.09 -2.60
N THR A 128 -37.63 -1.36 -2.19
CA THR A 128 -37.46 -2.48 -3.10
C THR A 128 -38.67 -2.62 -4.02
N ASN A 129 -38.43 -3.02 -5.28
CA ASN A 129 -39.52 -3.27 -6.24
C ASN A 129 -40.47 -4.41 -5.80
N LYS A 130 -39.95 -5.37 -5.04
CA LYS A 130 -40.73 -6.47 -4.44
C LYS A 130 -40.38 -6.61 -2.96
N PRO A 131 -41.30 -7.14 -2.13
CA PRO A 131 -40.99 -7.48 -0.74
C PRO A 131 -39.82 -8.46 -0.66
N VAL A 132 -38.91 -8.25 0.29
CA VAL A 132 -37.78 -9.16 0.54
C VAL A 132 -38.31 -10.43 1.19
N GLN A 133 -38.08 -11.58 0.56
CA GLN A 133 -38.47 -12.91 1.05
C GLN A 133 -37.27 -13.77 1.48
N ARG A 134 -36.05 -13.21 1.42
CA ARG A 134 -34.83 -13.91 1.83
C ARG A 134 -34.86 -14.15 3.34
N VAL A 135 -34.56 -15.37 3.76
CA VAL A 135 -34.45 -15.74 5.17
C VAL A 135 -33.00 -15.66 5.59
N ASP A 136 -32.67 -14.62 6.36
CA ASP A 136 -31.33 -14.43 6.92
C ASP A 136 -31.24 -15.17 8.27
N LYS A 137 -30.45 -16.25 8.31
CA LYS A 137 -30.23 -17.06 9.51
C LYS A 137 -29.19 -16.40 10.43
N PRO A 138 -29.25 -16.61 11.76
CA PRO A 138 -28.24 -16.10 12.69
C PRO A 138 -26.88 -16.78 12.46
N ASP A 139 -25.82 -16.10 12.91
CA ASP A 139 -24.46 -16.62 12.83
C ASP A 139 -24.25 -17.89 13.66
N LEU A 140 -23.43 -18.81 13.13
CA LEU A 140 -22.98 -20.00 13.83
C LEU A 140 -21.50 -19.85 14.18
N ILE A 141 -21.18 -19.91 15.48
CA ILE A 141 -19.82 -19.71 15.99
C ILE A 141 -19.24 -21.06 16.43
N TYR A 142 -18.04 -21.37 15.96
CA TYR A 142 -17.34 -22.63 16.24
C TYR A 142 -16.04 -22.38 16.99
N ILE A 143 -15.66 -23.33 17.85
CA ILE A 143 -14.45 -23.25 18.68
C ILE A 143 -13.17 -23.26 17.83
N SER A 144 -13.16 -24.04 16.74
CA SER A 144 -11.99 -24.20 15.88
C SER A 144 -12.34 -23.90 14.41
N GLN A 145 -11.34 -23.44 13.65
CA GLN A 145 -11.49 -23.24 12.21
C GLN A 145 -11.84 -24.55 11.49
N LYS A 146 -11.22 -25.66 11.89
CA LYS A 146 -11.55 -26.98 11.34
C LYS A 146 -13.02 -27.32 11.54
N GLY A 147 -13.52 -27.21 12.78
CA GLY A 147 -14.94 -27.49 13.07
C GLY A 147 -15.91 -26.58 12.32
N LYS A 148 -15.54 -25.30 12.13
CA LYS A 148 -16.29 -24.38 11.28
C LYS A 148 -16.36 -24.87 9.84
N PHE A 149 -15.23 -25.24 9.24
CA PHE A 149 -15.17 -25.65 7.84
C PHE A 149 -15.84 -27.01 7.61
N ASP A 150 -15.64 -27.98 8.51
CA ASP A 150 -16.33 -29.27 8.45
C ASP A 150 -17.86 -29.07 8.44
N ALA A 151 -18.38 -28.24 9.34
CA ALA A 151 -19.82 -27.93 9.39
C ALA A 151 -20.34 -27.16 8.16
N VAL A 152 -19.53 -26.27 7.58
CA VAL A 152 -19.86 -25.58 6.34
C VAL A 152 -19.96 -26.59 5.18
N VAL A 153 -19.00 -27.51 5.06
CA VAL A 153 -18.99 -28.52 4.00
C VAL A 153 -20.21 -29.44 4.12
N ASP A 154 -20.53 -29.90 5.32
CA ASP A 154 -21.72 -30.73 5.57
C ASP A 154 -23.02 -30.02 5.12
N ASP A 155 -23.18 -28.74 5.47
CA ASP A 155 -24.34 -27.93 5.09
C ASP A 155 -24.44 -27.70 3.57
N VAL A 156 -23.29 -27.53 2.88
CA VAL A 156 -23.24 -27.43 1.42
C VAL A 156 -23.63 -28.76 0.77
N ILE A 157 -23.10 -29.87 1.26
CA ILE A 157 -23.40 -31.22 0.75
C ILE A 157 -24.90 -31.50 0.85
N ASP A 158 -25.52 -31.18 1.98
CA ASP A 158 -26.94 -31.44 2.20
C ASP A 158 -27.84 -30.57 1.30
N LYS A 159 -27.51 -29.29 1.12
CA LYS A 159 -28.22 -28.42 0.15
C LYS A 159 -28.03 -28.87 -1.29
N HIS A 160 -26.82 -29.29 -1.66
CA HIS A 160 -26.53 -29.76 -3.00
C HIS A 160 -27.29 -31.06 -3.32
N LYS A 161 -27.36 -32.01 -2.38
CA LYS A 161 -28.19 -33.23 -2.51
C LYS A 161 -29.68 -32.90 -2.77
N GLN A 162 -30.18 -31.79 -2.22
CA GLN A 162 -31.55 -31.32 -2.42
C GLN A 162 -31.73 -30.51 -3.73
N GLY A 163 -30.66 -30.26 -4.49
CA GLY A 163 -30.67 -29.47 -5.72
C GLY A 163 -30.72 -27.96 -5.49
N GLN A 164 -30.48 -27.48 -4.26
CA GLN A 164 -30.46 -26.06 -3.96
C GLN A 164 -29.11 -25.44 -4.37
N PRO A 165 -29.08 -24.34 -5.16
CA PRO A 165 -27.83 -23.65 -5.50
C PRO A 165 -27.24 -22.96 -4.26
N VAL A 166 -25.91 -22.98 -4.16
CA VAL A 166 -25.16 -22.43 -3.03
C VAL A 166 -24.06 -21.49 -3.53
N LEU A 167 -23.93 -20.33 -2.88
CA LEU A 167 -22.80 -19.41 -3.05
C LEU A 167 -22.04 -19.31 -1.73
N LEU A 168 -20.77 -19.67 -1.76
CA LEU A 168 -19.88 -19.61 -0.59
C LEU A 168 -18.92 -18.43 -0.72
N GLY A 169 -18.89 -17.56 0.30
CA GLY A 169 -17.95 -16.44 0.39
C GLY A 169 -16.80 -16.74 1.36
N THR A 170 -15.57 -16.51 0.92
CA THR A 170 -14.35 -16.56 1.76
C THR A 170 -13.65 -15.20 1.73
N VAL A 171 -12.76 -14.97 2.70
CA VAL A 171 -12.00 -13.71 2.79
C VAL A 171 -10.71 -13.74 1.96
N ALA A 172 -10.15 -14.94 1.75
CA ALA A 172 -8.85 -15.13 1.13
C ALA A 172 -8.89 -16.30 0.12
N VAL A 173 -8.06 -16.21 -0.93
CA VAL A 173 -8.00 -17.20 -2.00
C VAL A 173 -7.57 -18.55 -1.46
N GLU A 174 -6.59 -18.57 -0.55
CA GLU A 174 -6.08 -19.79 0.07
C GLU A 174 -7.17 -20.54 0.84
N THR A 175 -8.11 -19.79 1.45
CA THR A 175 -9.27 -20.40 2.12
C THR A 175 -10.25 -21.01 1.11
N SER A 176 -10.45 -20.38 -0.04
CA SER A 176 -11.26 -20.95 -1.12
C SER A 176 -10.66 -22.26 -1.62
N GLU A 177 -9.35 -22.27 -1.85
CA GLU A 177 -8.61 -23.46 -2.29
C GLU A 177 -8.68 -24.57 -1.24
N TYR A 178 -8.52 -24.23 0.04
CA TYR A 178 -8.65 -25.20 1.13
C TYR A 178 -10.03 -25.87 1.18
N ILE A 179 -11.11 -25.11 0.95
CA ILE A 179 -12.49 -25.64 0.96
C ILE A 179 -12.82 -26.38 -0.34
N SER A 180 -12.15 -26.04 -1.45
CA SER A 180 -12.41 -26.66 -2.75
C SER A 180 -11.89 -28.10 -2.87
N ASN A 181 -10.93 -28.51 -2.02
CA ASN A 181 -10.30 -29.83 -2.03
C ASN A 181 -10.94 -30.78 -1.02
#